data_AF-A0A6B1K748-F1
#
_entry.id   AF-A0A6B1K748-F1
#
_cell.length_a   1.000
_cell.length_b   1.000
_cell.length_c   1.000
_cell.angle_alpha   90.00
_cell.angle_beta   90.00
_cell.angle_gamma   90.00
#
_symmetry.space_group_name_H-M   'P 1'
#
loop_
_entity.id
_entity.type
_entity.pdbx_description
1 polymer ?
#
loop_
_entity_poly.entity_id
_entity_poly.type
_entity_poly.pdbx_seq_one_letter_code
_entity_poly.pdbx_strand_id
1 'polypeptide(L)' 'MSTSALPSNRFERRRAETRRALVRAARQILAETGDTNASIQAIAERADVGFGSFYNHFESKTELFEAA' A
#
# COMPACT_ATOMS: atom_id res chain seq x y z
N MET A 1 16.18 18.78 31.61
CA MET A 1 15.21 17.66 31.66
C MET A 1 15.11 17.07 30.27
N SER A 2 15.17 15.75 30.19
CA SER A 2 15.60 14.93 29.06
C SER A 2 14.85 15.10 27.74
N THR A 3 15.62 15.18 26.65
CA THR A 3 15.23 14.98 25.26
C THR A 3 14.74 13.56 24.99
N SER A 4 13.59 13.40 24.31
CA SER A 4 13.34 12.26 23.42
C SER A 4 12.22 12.58 22.43
N ALA A 5 12.59 13.00 21.23
CA ALA A 5 11.67 13.19 20.10
C ALA A 5 12.22 12.49 18.86
N LEU A 6 12.23 11.14 18.85
CA LEU A 6 12.44 10.36 17.63
C LEU A 6 11.67 9.02 17.68
N PRO A 7 10.42 8.98 17.15
CA PRO A 7 9.99 7.79 16.43
C PRO A 7 9.22 8.06 15.12
N SER A 8 9.22 9.27 14.56
CA SER A 8 8.47 9.60 13.34
C SER A 8 9.10 9.05 12.06
N ASN A 9 10.42 9.08 11.89
CA ASN A 9 11.05 8.75 10.60
C ASN A 9 10.90 7.27 10.19
N ARG A 10 11.06 6.31 11.11
CA ARG A 10 10.96 4.88 10.76
C ARG A 10 9.53 4.45 10.44
N PHE A 11 8.56 4.95 11.19
CA PHE A 11 7.15 4.66 10.96
C PHE A 11 6.68 5.28 9.65
N GLU A 12 6.97 6.56 9.39
CA GLU A 12 6.63 7.23 8.13
C GLU A 12 7.31 6.58 6.93
N ARG A 13 8.58 6.17 7.06
CA ARG A 13 9.26 5.39 6.01
C ARG A 13 8.55 4.08 5.73
N ARG A 14 8.20 3.31 6.76
CA ARG A 14 7.47 2.05 6.57
C ARG A 14 6.11 2.30 5.93
N ARG A 15 5.38 3.31 6.37
CA ARG A 15 4.09 3.74 5.80
C ARG A 15 4.24 4.06 4.31
N ALA A 16 5.25 4.84 3.93
CA ALA A 16 5.52 5.17 2.54
C ALA A 16 5.93 3.94 1.71
N GLU A 17 6.74 3.04 2.28
CA GLU A 17 7.14 1.77 1.64
C GLU A 17 5.93 0.87 1.36
N THR A 18 5.05 0.68 2.36
CA THR A 18 3.80 -0.10 2.21
C THR A 18 2.89 0.51 1.15
N ARG A 19 2.70 1.83 1.16
CA ARG A 19 1.90 2.51 0.13
C ARG A 19 2.48 2.27 -1.28
N ARG A 20 3.79 2.37 -1.44
CA ARG A 20 4.46 2.10 -2.73
C ARG A 20 4.34 0.64 -3.16
N ALA A 21 4.38 -0.31 -2.22
CA ALA A 21 4.21 -1.72 -2.51
C ALA A 21 2.81 -2.02 -3.06
N LEU A 22 1.77 -1.48 -2.43
CA LEU A 22 0.38 -1.59 -2.90
C LEU A 22 0.19 -1.03 -4.32
N VAL A 23 0.70 0.19 -4.57
CA VAL A 23 0.62 0.82 -5.90
C VAL A 23 1.33 -0.01 -6.96
N ARG A 24 2.52 -0.54 -6.65
CA ARG A 24 3.26 -1.40 -7.56
C ARG A 24 2.52 -2.71 -7.86
N ALA A 25 1.90 -3.33 -6.85
CA ALA A 25 1.10 -4.54 -7.04
C ALA A 25 -0.11 -4.26 -7.96
N ALA A 26 -0.80 -3.14 -7.76
CA ALA A 26 -1.89 -2.71 -8.64
C ALA A 26 -1.44 -2.50 -10.10
N ARG A 27 -0.30 -1.82 -10.33
CA ARG A 27 0.28 -1.66 -11.67
C ARG A 27 0.60 -2.99 -12.33
N GLN A 28 1.15 -3.95 -11.58
CA GLN A 28 1.47 -5.27 -12.11
C GLN A 28 0.22 -6.03 -12.52
N ILE A 29 -0.83 -6.00 -11.70
CA ILE A 29 -2.13 -6.60 -12.02
C ILE A 29 -2.68 -6.00 -13.30
N LEU A 30 -2.71 -4.67 -13.42
CA LEU A 30 -3.14 -4.00 -14.65
C LEU A 30 -2.33 -4.44 -15.87
N ALA A 31 -1.00 -4.59 -15.73
CA ALA A 31 -0.14 -5.02 -16.82
C ALA A 31 -0.34 -6.50 -17.20
N GLU A 32 -0.72 -7.35 -16.24
CA GLU A 32 -0.92 -8.79 -16.43
C GLU A 32 -2.34 -9.14 -16.94
N THR A 33 -3.38 -8.49 -16.40
CA THR A 33 -4.79 -8.82 -16.67
C THR A 33 -5.48 -7.83 -17.60
N GLY A 34 -5.00 -6.57 -17.64
CA GLY A 34 -5.69 -5.47 -18.32
C GLY A 34 -6.93 -4.95 -17.58
N ASP A 35 -7.19 -5.37 -16.34
CA ASP A 35 -8.35 -4.96 -15.55
C ASP A 35 -8.04 -4.60 -14.09
N THR A 36 -9.04 -4.02 -13.41
CA THR A 36 -8.98 -3.62 -11.99
C THR A 36 -9.76 -4.58 -11.08
N ASN A 37 -10.06 -5.79 -11.56
CA ASN A 37 -10.99 -6.68 -10.89
C ASN A 37 -10.36 -7.47 -9.73
N ALA A 38 -9.05 -7.39 -9.54
CA ALA A 38 -8.36 -8.03 -8.42
C ALA A 38 -8.97 -7.67 -7.07
N SER A 39 -9.05 -8.64 -6.16
CA SER A 39 -9.53 -8.42 -4.80
C SER A 39 -8.48 -7.64 -3.99
N ILE A 40 -8.92 -6.93 -2.95
CA ILE A 40 -8.01 -6.24 -2.02
C ILE A 40 -7.04 -7.25 -1.38
N GLN A 41 -7.52 -8.46 -1.09
CA GLN A 41 -6.69 -9.53 -0.56
C GLN A 41 -5.57 -9.92 -1.54
N ALA A 42 -5.89 -10.16 -2.82
CA ALA A 42 -4.89 -10.52 -3.82
C ALA A 42 -3.85 -9.41 -4.01
N ILE A 43 -4.29 -8.14 -3.98
CA ILE A 43 -3.39 -6.98 -4.06
C ILE A 43 -2.47 -6.93 -2.83
N ALA A 44 -3.00 -7.11 -1.62
CA ALA A 44 -2.24 -7.07 -0.39
C ALA A 44 -1.22 -8.23 -0.30
N GLU A 45 -1.64 -9.45 -0.67
CA GLU A 45 -0.76 -10.61 -0.78
C GLU A 45 0.37 -10.36 -1.77
N ARG A 46 0.06 -9.81 -2.96
CA ARG A 46 1.07 -9.49 -3.96
C ARG A 46 2.02 -8.36 -3.55
N ALA A 47 1.53 -7.42 -2.75
CA ALA A 47 2.34 -6.35 -2.19
C ALA A 47 3.19 -6.82 -0.99
N ASP A 48 3.03 -8.06 -0.52
CA ASP A 48 3.63 -8.61 0.70
C ASP A 48 3.31 -7.76 1.95
N VAL A 49 2.03 -7.40 2.10
CA VAL A 49 1.54 -6.61 3.23
C VAL A 49 0.29 -7.24 3.82
N GLY A 50 0.07 -7.04 5.12
CA GLY A 50 -1.16 -7.52 5.76
C GLY A 50 -2.40 -6.81 5.19
N PHE A 51 -3.51 -7.54 5.06
CA PHE A 51 -4.78 -7.04 4.51
C PHE A 51 -5.23 -5.70 5.10
N GLY A 52 -5.17 -5.55 6.43
CA GLY A 52 -5.54 -4.30 7.11
C GLY A 52 -4.64 -3.10 6.74
N SER A 53 -3.44 -3.34 6.21
CA SER A 53 -2.56 -2.27 5.72
C SER A 53 -3.16 -1.54 4.54
N PHE A 54 -3.98 -2.20 3.72
CA PHE A 54 -4.67 -1.54 2.60
C PHE A 54 -5.49 -0.34 3.09
N TYR A 55 -6.35 -0.57 4.09
CA TYR A 55 -7.24 0.44 4.64
C TYR A 55 -6.53 1.54 5.44
N ASN A 56 -5.23 1.38 5.75
CA ASN A 56 -4.40 2.44 6.32
C ASN A 56 -3.86 3.43 5.25
N HIS A 57 -4.01 3.10 3.97
CA HIS A 57 -3.42 3.82 2.84
C HIS A 57 -4.41 4.24 1.76
N PHE A 58 -5.47 3.45 1.55
CA PHE A 58 -6.47 3.65 0.51
C PHE A 58 -7.86 3.30 1.06
N GLU A 59 -8.85 4.12 0.74
CA GLU A 59 -10.24 3.90 1.11
C GLU A 59 -10.93 2.92 0.15
N SER A 60 -10.45 2.81 -1.09
CA SER A 60 -11.03 1.94 -2.11
C SER A 60 -10.01 1.42 -3.13
N LYS A 61 -10.39 0.35 -3.85
CA LYS A 61 -9.59 -0.14 -4.99
C LYS A 61 -9.45 0.92 -6.07
N THR A 62 -10.49 1.72 -6.31
CA THR A 62 -10.48 2.80 -7.30
C THR A 62 -9.37 3.80 -6.98
N GLU A 63 -9.28 4.27 -5.73
CA GLU A 63 -8.22 5.20 -5.31
C GLU A 63 -6.82 4.59 -5.50
N LEU A 64 -6.66 3.29 -5.20
CA LEU A 64 -5.39 2.60 -5.42
C LEU A 64 -5.02 2.56 -6.92
N PHE A 65 -5.98 2.24 -7.79
CA PHE A 65 -5.74 2.17 -9.23
C PHE A 65 -5.57 3.55 -9.89
N GLU A 66 -6.13 4.61 -9.32
CA GLU A 66 -5.85 5.99 -9.74
C GLU A 66 -4.42 6.43 -9.34
N ALA A 67 -3.90 5.91 -8.24
CA ALA A 67 -2.52 6.15 -7.80
C ALA A 67 -1.47 5.26 -8.52
N ALA A 68 -1.92 4.22 -9.21
CA ALA A 68 -1.12 3.29 -10.01
C ALA A 68 -0.87 3.86 -11.40
#